data_AF-A0A7Y3CI34-F1
#
_entry.id   AF-A0A7Y3CI34-F1
#
_cell.length_a   1.000
_cell.length_b   1.000
_cell.length_c   1.000
_cell.angle_alpha   90.00
_cell.angle_beta   90.00
_cell.angle_gamma   90.00
#
_symmetry.space_group_name_H-M   'P 1'
#
loop_
_entity.id
_entity.type
_entity.pdbx_description
1 polymer ?
#
loop_
_entity_poly.entity_id
_entity_poly.type
_entity_poly.pdbx_seq_one_letter_code
_entity_poly.pdbx_strand_id
1 'polypeptide(L)'
;MVKKPKKLADPVKASIDESTQEMILRAQDLGIETVFDRAERMKPCNIGVQGTCCKNCGMGPCRLPLPKTGVGENDDRKGLCGASPNTIAARNFIRMIAGGAAAHSDHGRGVT
;
A
#
# COMPACT_ATOMS: atom_id res chain seq x y z
N MET A 1 -19.49 -2.57 26.79
CA MET A 1 -19.20 -2.62 25.34
C MET A 1 -18.64 -4.00 25.02
N VAL A 2 -19.36 -4.83 24.26
CA VAL A 2 -18.87 -6.17 23.85
C VAL A 2 -17.82 -5.99 22.75
N LYS A 3 -16.56 -6.40 22.98
CA LYS A 3 -15.51 -6.39 21.95
C LYS A 3 -15.86 -7.44 20.89
N LYS A 4 -16.04 -7.02 19.64
CA LYS A 4 -16.21 -7.95 18.50
C LYS A 4 -14.96 -8.86 18.39
N PRO A 5 -15.13 -10.15 18.04
CA PRO A 5 -14.00 -11.04 17.80
C PRO A 5 -13.10 -10.48 16.69
N LYS A 6 -11.79 -10.55 16.87
CA LYS A 6 -10.82 -10.10 15.86
C LYS A 6 -10.93 -11.03 14.64
N LYS A 7 -11.02 -10.46 13.44
CA LYS A 7 -10.86 -11.22 12.19
C LYS A 7 -9.38 -11.62 12.07
N LEU A 8 -9.10 -12.91 12.20
CA LEU A 8 -7.76 -13.51 12.14
C LEU A 8 -7.49 -14.10 10.75
N ALA A 9 -6.21 -14.24 10.39
CA ALA A 9 -5.81 -14.90 9.15
C ALA A 9 -6.01 -16.42 9.26
N ASP A 10 -6.42 -17.03 8.15
CA ASP A 10 -6.37 -18.49 7.99
C ASP A 10 -4.92 -18.89 7.65
N PRO A 11 -4.22 -19.64 8.51
CA PRO A 11 -2.81 -19.97 8.33
C PRO A 11 -2.54 -20.65 6.98
N VAL A 12 -3.40 -21.58 6.56
CA VAL A 12 -3.23 -22.36 5.33
C VAL A 12 -3.41 -21.48 4.09
N LYS A 13 -4.32 -20.49 4.16
CA LYS A 13 -4.46 -19.50 3.08
C LYS A 13 -3.33 -18.46 3.08
N ALA A 14 -2.74 -18.20 4.24
CA ALA A 14 -1.73 -17.17 4.42
C ALA A 14 -0.35 -17.58 3.91
N SER A 15 0.01 -18.88 3.99
CA SER A 15 1.29 -19.39 3.51
C SER A 15 1.19 -20.86 3.09
N ILE A 16 1.96 -21.25 2.07
CA ILE A 16 2.16 -22.65 1.70
C ILE A 16 3.18 -23.38 2.58
N ASP A 17 3.99 -22.64 3.34
CA ASP A 17 5.03 -23.19 4.22
C ASP A 17 4.45 -23.62 5.57
N GLU A 18 4.64 -24.90 5.93
CA GLU A 18 4.07 -25.51 7.15
C GLU A 18 4.57 -24.84 8.43
N SER A 19 5.85 -24.46 8.49
CA SER A 19 6.43 -23.80 9.66
C SER A 19 5.80 -22.42 9.91
N THR A 20 5.52 -21.69 8.82
CA THR A 20 4.83 -20.41 8.87
C THR A 20 3.39 -20.58 9.36
N GLN A 21 2.68 -21.62 8.90
CA GLN A 21 1.32 -21.91 9.34
C GLN A 21 1.26 -22.20 10.85
N GLU A 22 2.17 -23.04 11.36
CA GLU A 22 2.29 -23.34 12.79
C GLU A 22 2.56 -22.06 13.60
N MET A 23 3.46 -21.20 13.13
CA MET A 23 3.80 -19.97 13.83
C MET A 23 2.69 -18.91 13.79
N ILE A 24 1.89 -18.85 12.72
CA ILE A 24 0.68 -17.99 12.69
C ILE A 24 -0.33 -18.46 13.75
N LEU A 25 -0.60 -19.77 13.84
CA LEU A 25 -1.48 -20.33 14.87
C LEU A 25 -0.95 -20.03 16.26
N ARG A 26 0.34 -20.29 16.50
CA ARG A 26 0.98 -20.03 17.78
C ARG A 26 0.90 -18.55 18.17
N ALA A 27 1.11 -17.63 17.22
CA ALA A 27 0.98 -16.20 17.47
C ALA A 27 -0.47 -15.84 17.88
N GLN A 28 -1.47 -16.41 17.20
CA GLN A 28 -2.89 -16.20 17.52
C GLN A 28 -3.25 -16.72 18.91
N ASP A 29 -2.76 -17.90 19.31
CA ASP A 29 -2.94 -18.47 20.66
C ASP A 29 -2.33 -17.57 21.74
N LEU A 30 -1.19 -16.95 21.45
CA LEU A 30 -0.51 -16.00 22.33
C LEU A 30 -1.14 -14.59 22.29
N GLY A 31 -2.15 -14.36 21.45
CA GLY A 31 -2.76 -13.04 21.24
C GLY A 31 -1.83 -12.03 20.55
N ILE A 32 -0.76 -12.50 19.91
CA ILE A 32 0.21 -11.69 19.16
C ILE A 32 -0.28 -11.50 17.74
N GLU A 33 -0.37 -10.25 17.32
CA GLU A 33 -0.85 -9.90 15.98
C GLU A 33 0.27 -9.93 14.94
N THR A 34 0.07 -10.68 13.86
CA THR A 34 1.03 -10.77 12.75
C THR A 34 0.63 -9.87 11.57
N VAL A 35 1.51 -9.80 10.55
CA VAL A 35 1.20 -9.09 9.30
C VAL A 35 0.00 -9.71 8.56
N PHE A 36 -0.16 -11.03 8.64
CA PHE A 36 -1.27 -11.76 8.01
C PHE A 36 -2.61 -11.32 8.61
N ASP A 37 -2.70 -11.22 9.93
CA ASP A 37 -3.92 -10.79 10.62
C ASP A 37 -4.26 -9.32 10.33
N ARG A 38 -3.24 -8.47 10.12
CA ARG A 38 -3.46 -7.07 9.71
C ARG A 38 -3.98 -6.97 8.27
N ALA A 39 -3.45 -7.79 7.36
CA ALA A 39 -3.89 -7.83 5.97
C ALA A 39 -5.39 -8.17 5.84
N GLU A 40 -5.91 -9.06 6.69
CA GLU A 40 -7.34 -9.41 6.72
C GLU A 40 -8.30 -8.25 7.02
N ARG A 41 -7.80 -7.19 7.67
CA ARG A 41 -8.58 -6.03 8.10
C ARG A 41 -8.24 -4.77 7.32
N MET A 42 -7.09 -4.72 6.66
CA MET A 42 -6.62 -3.56 5.92
C MET A 42 -6.99 -3.66 4.44
N LYS A 43 -8.12 -3.06 4.05
CA LYS A 43 -8.46 -2.91 2.64
C LYS A 43 -7.57 -1.84 1.98
N PRO A 44 -6.98 -2.11 0.81
CA PRO A 44 -6.24 -1.09 0.06
C PRO A 44 -7.12 0.12 -0.25
N CYS A 45 -6.56 1.32 -0.18
CA CYS A 45 -7.27 2.53 -0.61
C CYS A 45 -7.42 2.51 -2.14
N ASN A 46 -8.64 2.55 -2.66
CA ASN A 46 -8.92 2.47 -4.10
C ASN A 46 -8.09 3.47 -4.94
N ILE A 47 -7.91 4.70 -4.47
CA ILE A 47 -7.14 5.73 -5.18
C ILE A 47 -5.63 5.57 -4.96
N GLY A 48 -5.24 5.04 -3.79
CA GLY A 48 -3.85 4.75 -3.46
C GLY A 48 -3.28 3.64 -4.35
N VAL A 49 -4.05 2.57 -4.56
CA VAL A 49 -3.68 1.47 -5.46
C VAL A 49 -3.54 1.95 -6.91
N GLN A 50 -4.39 2.88 -7.34
CA GLN A 50 -4.31 3.50 -8.66
C GLN A 50 -3.10 4.45 -8.81
N GLY A 51 -2.46 4.85 -7.71
CA GLY A 51 -1.33 5.77 -7.72
C GLY A 51 -1.69 7.23 -8.00
N THR A 52 -2.98 7.61 -7.99
CA THR A 52 -3.46 8.94 -8.40
C THR A 52 -3.81 9.87 -7.21
N CYS A 53 -3.30 9.56 -6.03
CA CYS A 53 -3.36 10.41 -4.84
C CYS A 53 -2.01 11.10 -4.61
N CYS A 54 -1.96 12.43 -4.66
CA CYS A 54 -0.73 13.22 -4.48
C CYS A 54 -0.71 13.94 -3.13
N LYS A 55 0.39 13.82 -2.39
CA LYS A 55 0.64 14.48 -1.10
C LYS A 55 1.97 15.22 -1.04
N ASN A 56 2.45 15.71 -2.19
CA ASN A 56 3.81 16.26 -2.32
C ASN A 56 3.95 17.73 -1.88
N CYS A 57 2.85 18.42 -1.58
CA CYS A 57 2.86 19.82 -1.14
C CYS A 57 1.72 20.10 -0.16
N GLY A 58 1.78 21.25 0.52
CA GLY A 58 0.78 21.68 1.50
C GLY A 58 -0.58 22.10 0.93
N MET A 59 -0.71 22.25 -0.40
CA MET A 59 -2.01 22.50 -1.04
C MET A 59 -2.87 21.23 -1.10
N GLY A 60 -2.24 20.06 -1.11
CA GLY A 60 -2.92 18.77 -1.20
C GLY A 60 -3.54 18.31 0.14
N PRO A 61 -4.05 17.07 0.21
CA PRO A 61 -3.88 15.99 -0.78
C PRO A 61 -4.81 16.13 -1.99
N CYS A 62 -4.26 16.03 -3.20
CA CYS A 62 -5.06 15.96 -4.43
C CYS A 62 -5.42 14.49 -4.73
N ARG A 63 -6.70 14.20 -4.94
CA ARG A 63 -7.22 12.84 -5.20
C ARG A 63 -7.92 12.79 -6.55
N LEU A 64 -7.35 12.05 -7.51
CA LEU A 64 -7.93 11.91 -8.86
C LEU A 64 -8.40 10.46 -9.11
N PRO A 65 -9.57 10.04 -8.56
CA PRO A 65 -10.07 8.66 -8.67
C PRO A 65 -10.40 8.31 -10.12
N LEU A 66 -9.93 7.16 -10.62
CA LEU A 66 -10.24 6.71 -11.99
C LEU A 66 -11.77 6.66 -12.23
N PRO A 67 -12.27 7.18 -13.36
CA PRO A 67 -13.67 7.04 -13.72
C PRO A 67 -14.04 5.56 -13.88
N LYS A 68 -15.29 5.21 -13.56
CA LYS A 68 -15.79 3.83 -13.68
C LYS A 68 -15.80 3.32 -15.12
N THR A 69 -15.91 4.23 -16.08
CA THR A 69 -15.95 3.95 -17.53
C THR A 69 -14.56 3.85 -18.16
N GLY A 70 -13.49 3.90 -17.37
CA GLY A 70 -12.11 3.95 -17.85
C GLY A 70 -11.65 5.36 -18.19
N VAL A 71 -10.40 5.46 -18.64
CA VAL A 71 -9.79 6.72 -19.10
C VAL A 71 -10.15 6.88 -20.57
N GLY A 72 -11.09 7.78 -20.89
CA GLY A 72 -11.37 8.17 -22.28
C GLY A 72 -10.22 9.00 -22.87
N GLU A 73 -10.26 9.29 -24.17
CA GLU A 73 -9.25 10.13 -24.85
C GLU A 73 -9.09 11.53 -24.23
N ASN A 74 -10.09 12.02 -23.48
CA ASN A 74 -10.12 13.34 -22.86
C ASN A 74 -10.17 13.27 -21.33
N ASP A 75 -9.10 12.83 -20.67
CA ASP A 75 -8.96 12.92 -19.21
C ASP A 75 -8.48 14.32 -18.80
N ASP A 76 -9.41 15.16 -18.37
CA ASP A 76 -9.20 16.57 -18.01
C ASP A 76 -8.94 16.79 -16.50
N ARG A 77 -8.96 15.71 -15.71
CA ARG A 77 -8.79 15.77 -14.25
C ARG A 77 -7.41 16.32 -13.90
N LYS A 78 -7.34 17.22 -12.92
CA LYS A 78 -6.08 17.84 -12.48
C LYS A 78 -6.06 18.05 -10.97
N GLY A 79 -4.88 17.95 -10.38
CA GLY A 79 -4.63 18.45 -9.02
C GLY A 79 -4.63 19.98 -9.00
N LEU A 80 -4.56 20.58 -7.81
CA LEU A 80 -4.60 22.04 -7.63
C LEU A 80 -3.49 22.78 -8.40
N CYS A 81 -2.33 22.15 -8.58
CA CYS A 81 -1.23 22.71 -9.38
C CYS A 81 -1.34 22.42 -10.89
N GLY A 82 -2.44 21.84 -11.36
CA GLY A 82 -2.64 21.47 -12.76
C GLY A 82 -2.12 20.08 -13.16
N ALA A 83 -1.51 19.32 -12.26
CA ALA A 83 -0.94 18.01 -12.58
C ALA A 83 -2.03 16.96 -12.88
N SER A 84 -1.88 16.24 -14.00
CA SER A 84 -2.78 15.16 -14.42
C SER A 84 -2.62 13.88 -13.59
N PRO A 85 -3.54 12.90 -13.69
CA PRO A 85 -3.43 11.60 -13.05
C PRO A 85 -2.15 10.86 -13.46
N ASN A 86 -1.78 10.94 -14.76
CA ASN A 86 -0.55 10.34 -15.29
C ASN A 86 0.69 10.95 -14.63
N THR A 87 0.76 12.28 -14.53
CA THR A 87 1.86 12.96 -13.86
C THR A 87 1.92 12.63 -12.36
N ILE A 88 0.78 12.46 -11.69
CA ILE A 88 0.75 12.04 -10.29
C ILE A 88 1.24 10.59 -10.14
N ALA A 89 0.73 9.65 -10.94
CA ALA A 89 1.12 8.25 -10.92
C ALA A 89 2.62 8.07 -11.19
N ALA A 90 3.15 8.73 -12.22
CA ALA A 90 4.58 8.70 -12.53
C ALA A 90 5.45 9.24 -11.38
N ARG A 91 5.04 10.36 -10.74
CA ARG A 91 5.78 10.94 -9.60
C ARG A 91 5.71 10.07 -8.35
N ASN A 92 4.60 9.38 -8.12
CA ASN A 92 4.49 8.44 -7.02
C ASN A 92 5.37 7.21 -7.27
N PHE A 93 5.37 6.69 -8.50
CA PHE A 93 6.20 5.54 -8.87
C PHE A 93 7.71 5.84 -8.80
N ILE A 94 8.17 6.98 -9.32
CA ILE A 94 9.61 7.35 -9.24
C ILE A 94 10.10 7.51 -7.79
N ARG A 95 9.23 7.93 -6.85
CA ARG A 95 9.59 7.96 -5.43
C ARG A 95 9.75 6.57 -4.82
N MET A 96 9.01 5.56 -5.30
CA MET A 96 9.23 4.17 -4.90
C MET A 96 10.58 3.67 -5.41
N ILE A 97 10.91 3.96 -6.68
CA ILE A 97 12.22 3.64 -7.28
C ILE A 97 13.34 4.31 -6.48
N ALA A 98 13.21 5.61 -6.21
CA ALA A 98 14.19 6.37 -5.45
C ALA A 98 14.39 5.80 -4.04
N GLY A 99 13.32 5.36 -3.36
CA GLY A 99 13.41 4.70 -2.06
C GLY A 99 14.18 3.38 -2.10
N GLY A 100 13.91 2.53 -3.09
CA GLY A 100 14.66 1.27 -3.27
C GLY A 100 16.12 1.49 -3.66
N ALA A 101 16.39 2.41 -4.59
CA ALA A 101 17.75 2.77 -4.99
C ALA A 101 18.55 3.35 -3.82
N ALA A 102 17.92 4.21 -3.00
CA ALA A 102 18.56 4.75 -1.80
C ALA A 102 18.93 3.64 -0.81
N ALA A 103 18.04 2.67 -0.55
CA ALA A 103 18.33 1.56 0.36
C ALA A 103 19.54 0.73 -0.10
N HIS A 104 19.62 0.37 -1.38
CA HIS A 104 20.77 -0.36 -1.93
C HIS A 104 22.04 0.50 -1.98
N SER A 105 21.93 1.79 -2.28
CA SER A 105 23.06 2.72 -2.25
C SER A 105 23.63 2.85 -0.83
N ASP A 106 22.77 2.96 0.19
CA ASP A 106 23.16 3.04 1.60
C ASP A 106 23.86 1.77 2.06
N HIS A 107 23.27 0.62 1.72
CA HIS A 107 23.87 -0.68 1.99
C HIS A 107 25.26 -0.79 1.36
N GLY A 108 25.41 -0.43 0.08
CA GLY A 108 26.70 -0.43 -0.61
C GLY A 108 27.72 0.50 0.05
N ARG A 109 27.32 1.70 0.46
CA ARG A 109 28.18 2.65 1.16
C ARG A 109 28.65 2.14 2.52
N GLY A 110 27.85 1.32 3.21
CA GLY A 110 28.23 0.72 4.50
C GLY A 110 29.23 -0.43 4.41
N VAL A 111 29.47 -0.97 3.20
CA VAL A 111 30.41 -2.07 2.95
C VAL A 111 31.77 -1.57 2.43
N THR A 112 31.79 -0.37 1.82
CA THR A 112 33.02 0.31 1.34
C THR A 112 33.64 1.18 2.40
#